data_AF-A0A8I2ZBB8-F1
#
_entry.id   AF-A0A8I2ZBB8-F1
#
_cell.length_a   1.000
_cell.length_b   1.000
_cell.length_c   1.000
_cell.angle_alpha   90.00
_cell.angle_beta   90.00
_cell.angle_gamma   90.00
#
_symmetry.space_group_name_H-M   'P 1'
#
loop_
_entity.id
_entity.type
_entity.pdbx_description
1 polymer ?
#
loop_
_entity_poly.entity_id
_entity_poly.type
_entity_poly.pdbx_seq_one_letter_code
_entity_poly.pdbx_strand_id
1 'polypeptide(L)'
;MDFAALMSKELAKGKASASTEPSSTSKYVRRADAERARKEAYEAEQARLEAEREAKASAKRKRDDEAAVEAAAREEKRRRLAEESRARREQQEAEEEAARRKRLGLPPLVKASEEDALELEEGAEDVPEAELRGKLRDLGAPAVLFGEGHGARLRRYRRLTTVVTKGPVPTTLELVEEKDMKVQGGAPKDKEARKWVFRQLASYFTMVLTEYQRAMEAERSDTTASKAAYATMVQSRENMKPLFRRFEKGDVDDDLLAPIIEIVQAAQERRYVDANDGYLRLSIGKAAWPIGVTMGMSWVMR
;
A
#
# COMPACT_ATOMS: atom_id res chain seq x y z
N MET A 1 7.58 52.63 -17.80
CA MET A 1 8.73 52.12 -17.03
C MET A 1 9.90 53.02 -17.35
N ASP A 2 10.36 53.78 -16.36
CA ASP A 2 11.29 54.89 -16.58
C ASP A 2 12.75 54.39 -16.56
N PHE A 3 13.35 54.27 -17.75
CA PHE A 3 14.70 53.76 -17.94
C PHE A 3 15.76 54.67 -17.29
N ALA A 4 15.47 55.97 -17.15
CA ALA A 4 16.34 56.92 -16.48
C ALA A 4 16.47 56.64 -14.97
N ALA A 5 15.39 56.17 -14.34
CA ALA A 5 15.40 55.77 -12.94
C ALA A 5 16.21 54.48 -12.69
N LEU A 6 16.31 53.59 -13.69
CA LEU A 6 17.13 52.38 -13.62
C LEU A 6 18.61 52.67 -13.88
N MET A 7 18.92 53.53 -14.85
CA MET A 7 20.30 53.93 -15.16
C MET A 7 20.93 54.78 -14.05
N SER A 8 20.16 55.66 -13.40
CA SER A 8 20.64 56.40 -12.23
C SER A 8 20.90 55.48 -11.03
N LYS A 9 20.12 54.39 -10.87
CA LYS A 9 20.33 53.36 -9.85
C LYS A 9 21.60 52.55 -10.10
N GLU A 10 21.89 52.22 -11.35
CA GLU A 10 23.12 51.54 -11.78
C GLU A 10 24.36 52.44 -11.60
N LEU A 11 24.27 53.72 -11.98
CA LEU A 11 25.36 54.69 -11.79
C LEU A 11 25.62 55.01 -10.30
N ALA A 12 24.58 55.07 -9.47
CA ALA A 12 24.72 55.23 -8.02
C ALA A 12 25.39 53.99 -7.39
N LYS A 13 25.11 52.79 -7.91
CA LYS A 13 25.72 51.53 -7.46
C LYS A 13 27.19 51.42 -7.87
N GLY A 14 27.57 51.95 -9.04
CA GLY A 14 28.97 52.05 -9.48
C GLY A 14 29.79 53.14 -8.76
N LYS A 15 29.14 54.18 -8.25
CA LYS A 15 29.82 55.28 -7.51
C LYS A 15 29.94 55.00 -6.01
N ALA A 16 29.07 54.16 -5.44
CA ALA A 16 29.14 53.74 -4.04
C ALA A 16 30.27 52.73 -3.74
N SER A 17 30.93 52.16 -4.75
CA SER A 17 32.11 51.29 -4.56
C SER A 17 33.44 52.03 -4.58
N ALA A 18 33.42 53.37 -4.62
CA ALA A 18 34.61 54.21 -4.70
C ALA A 18 34.58 55.36 -3.70
N SER A 19 34.51 55.04 -2.40
CA SER A 19 35.18 55.76 -1.29
C SER A 19 34.58 55.35 0.05
N THR A 20 35.36 54.67 0.89
CA THR A 20 35.68 55.05 2.29
C THR A 20 36.57 53.94 2.83
N GLU A 21 37.85 53.95 2.46
CA GLU A 21 38.86 53.32 3.30
C GLU A 21 39.03 54.21 4.54
N PRO A 22 38.91 53.68 5.77
CA PRO A 22 39.38 54.41 6.92
C PRO A 22 40.91 54.47 6.82
N SER A 23 41.39 55.66 6.47
CA SER A 23 42.76 56.10 6.66
C SER A 23 43.22 55.76 8.09
N SER A 24 43.89 54.63 8.28
CA SER A 24 44.83 54.47 9.38
C SER A 24 46.18 54.07 8.80
N THR A 25 46.97 55.11 8.53
CA THR A 25 48.40 55.10 8.29
C THR A 25 49.13 54.38 9.42
N SER A 26 49.39 53.09 9.27
CA SER A 26 50.54 52.46 9.91
C SER A 26 51.18 51.46 8.94
N LYS A 27 52.45 51.72 8.58
CA LYS A 27 53.26 50.84 7.72
C LYS A 27 53.60 49.50 8.41
N TYR A 28 53.12 49.30 9.64
CA TYR A 28 53.42 48.16 10.49
C TYR A 28 52.13 47.65 11.16
N VAL A 29 51.51 46.64 10.56
CA VAL A 29 50.44 45.87 11.20
C VAL A 29 51.09 44.73 11.98
N ARG A 30 50.77 44.61 13.28
CA ARG A 30 51.25 43.50 14.11
C ARG A 30 50.69 42.21 13.50
N ARG A 31 51.55 41.19 13.28
CA ARG A 31 51.15 39.93 12.64
C ARG A 31 49.91 39.29 13.28
N ALA A 32 49.78 39.41 14.61
CA ALA A 32 48.60 38.94 15.35
C ALA A 32 47.29 39.62 14.93
N ASP A 33 47.31 40.92 14.63
CA ASP A 33 46.11 41.66 14.22
C ASP A 33 45.76 41.37 12.75
N ALA A 34 46.75 41.18 11.89
CA ALA A 34 46.54 40.76 10.50
C ALA A 34 45.96 39.33 10.39
N GLU A 35 46.42 38.41 11.23
CA GLU A 35 45.87 37.05 11.29
C GLU A 35 44.47 37.02 11.90
N ARG A 36 44.19 37.85 12.92
CA ARG A 36 42.85 37.99 13.49
C ARG A 36 41.87 38.52 12.44
N ALA A 37 42.24 39.56 11.68
CA ALA A 37 41.40 40.07 10.60
C ALA A 37 41.13 39.03 9.49
N ARG A 38 42.12 38.17 9.16
CA ARG A 38 41.93 37.07 8.20
C ARG A 38 40.96 36.00 8.72
N LYS A 39 41.09 35.64 10.01
CA LYS A 39 40.17 34.68 10.65
C LYS A 39 38.75 35.23 10.72
N GLU A 40 38.59 36.47 11.16
CA GLU A 40 37.28 37.14 11.21
C GLU A 40 36.63 37.25 9.82
N ALA A 41 37.40 37.55 8.78
CA ALA A 41 36.90 37.58 7.40
C ALA A 41 36.45 36.19 6.91
N TYR A 42 37.20 35.13 7.24
CA TYR A 42 36.85 33.75 6.90
C TYR A 42 35.61 33.27 7.67
N GLU A 43 35.53 33.56 8.97
CA GLU A 43 34.37 33.23 9.81
C GLU A 43 33.11 33.98 9.34
N ALA A 44 33.26 35.26 8.97
CA ALA A 44 32.16 36.03 8.38
C ALA A 44 31.71 35.48 7.02
N GLU A 45 32.64 35.02 6.17
CA GLU A 45 32.30 34.36 4.91
C GLU A 45 31.56 33.04 5.14
N GLN A 46 32.05 32.20 6.06
CA GLN A 46 31.40 30.94 6.43
C GLN A 46 29.99 31.18 6.99
N ALA A 47 29.83 32.12 7.92
CA ALA A 47 28.53 32.47 8.49
C ALA A 47 27.55 32.97 7.41
N ARG A 48 28.04 33.71 6.40
CA ARG A 48 27.19 34.13 5.26
C ARG A 48 26.77 32.96 4.38
N LEU A 49 27.66 32.01 4.10
CA LEU A 49 27.35 30.82 3.32
C LEU A 49 26.35 29.91 4.05
N GLU A 50 26.49 29.75 5.36
CA GLU A 50 25.57 29.00 6.20
C GLU A 50 24.19 29.66 6.25
N ALA A 51 24.13 30.98 6.50
CA ALA A 51 22.88 31.74 6.48
C ALA A 51 22.17 31.66 5.11
N GLU A 52 22.91 31.68 3.99
CA GLU A 52 22.34 31.51 2.65
C GLU A 52 21.78 30.09 2.45
N ARG A 53 22.47 29.05 2.93
CA ARG A 53 22.00 27.67 2.88
C ARG A 53 20.73 27.47 3.72
N GLU A 54 20.70 28.02 4.92
CA GLU A 54 19.53 27.97 5.81
C GLU A 54 18.34 28.76 5.25
N ALA A 55 18.58 29.93 4.65
CA ALA A 55 17.55 30.70 3.95
C ALA A 55 16.97 29.93 2.75
N LYS A 56 17.81 29.27 1.95
CA LYS A 56 17.35 28.41 0.84
C LYS A 56 16.57 27.19 1.33
N ALA A 57 17.04 26.54 2.40
CA ALA A 57 16.37 25.38 2.97
C ALA A 57 15.00 25.75 3.57
N SER A 58 14.91 26.87 4.30
CA SER A 58 13.65 27.35 4.87
C SER A 58 12.68 27.84 3.80
N ALA A 59 13.15 28.52 2.74
CA ALA A 59 12.32 28.90 1.60
C ALA A 59 11.78 27.67 0.85
N LYS A 60 12.59 26.62 0.68
CA LYS A 60 12.14 25.36 0.08
C LYS A 60 11.05 24.70 0.94
N ARG A 61 11.27 24.57 2.26
CA ARG A 61 10.26 24.00 3.17
C ARG A 61 8.94 24.75 3.09
N LYS A 62 8.97 26.09 3.15
CA LYS A 62 7.76 26.91 3.01
C LYS A 62 7.02 26.66 1.69
N ARG A 63 7.75 26.57 0.57
CA ARG A 63 7.14 26.28 -0.73
C ARG A 63 6.54 24.88 -0.79
N ASP A 64 7.22 23.88 -0.25
CA ASP A 64 6.74 22.51 -0.21
C ASP A 64 5.48 22.39 0.68
N ASP A 65 5.47 23.08 1.83
CA ASP A 65 4.32 23.16 2.74
C ASP A 65 3.11 23.85 2.08
N GLU A 66 3.33 25.00 1.42
CA GLU A 66 2.27 25.71 0.67
C GLU A 66 1.70 24.85 -0.46
N ALA A 67 2.55 24.13 -1.20
CA ALA A 67 2.12 23.21 -2.25
C ALA A 67 1.33 22.02 -1.70
N ALA A 68 1.74 21.47 -0.55
CA ALA A 68 1.02 20.39 0.12
C ALA A 68 -0.37 20.84 0.62
N VAL A 69 -0.47 22.04 1.18
CA VAL A 69 -1.76 22.64 1.59
C VAL A 69 -2.68 22.84 0.39
N GLU A 70 -2.16 23.35 -0.73
CA GLU A 70 -2.96 23.54 -1.94
C GLU A 70 -3.43 22.20 -2.55
N ALA A 71 -2.57 21.18 -2.56
CA ALA A 71 -2.92 19.84 -3.02
C ALA A 71 -4.02 19.22 -2.16
N ALA A 72 -3.89 19.30 -0.82
CA ALA A 72 -4.90 18.81 0.11
C ALA A 72 -6.26 19.51 -0.11
N ALA A 73 -6.27 20.82 -0.33
CA ALA A 73 -7.50 21.57 -0.61
C ALA A 73 -8.16 21.16 -1.95
N ARG A 74 -7.37 20.82 -2.97
CA ARG A 74 -7.89 20.30 -4.26
C ARG A 74 -8.48 18.91 -4.11
N GLU A 75 -7.83 18.03 -3.34
CA GLU A 75 -8.32 16.68 -3.07
C GLU A 75 -9.61 16.69 -2.25
N GLU A 76 -9.71 17.55 -1.23
CA GLU A 76 -10.92 17.70 -0.44
C GLU A 76 -12.11 18.19 -1.30
N LYS A 77 -11.88 19.18 -2.18
CA LYS A 77 -12.90 19.61 -3.14
C LYS A 77 -13.32 18.48 -4.08
N ARG A 78 -12.37 17.70 -4.60
CA ARG A 78 -12.65 16.54 -5.46
C ARG A 78 -13.43 15.47 -4.72
N ARG A 79 -13.07 15.19 -3.47
CA ARG A 79 -13.77 14.23 -2.61
C ARG A 79 -15.20 14.68 -2.35
N ARG A 80 -15.41 15.94 -1.97
CA ARG A 80 -16.75 16.50 -1.74
C ARG A 80 -17.63 16.42 -2.99
N LEU A 81 -17.11 16.80 -4.16
CA LEU A 81 -17.85 16.68 -5.42
C LEU A 81 -18.16 15.22 -5.78
N ALA A 82 -17.23 14.31 -5.51
CA ALA A 82 -17.45 12.88 -5.73
C ALA A 82 -18.53 12.33 -4.77
N GLU A 83 -18.49 12.69 -3.49
CA GLU A 83 -19.49 12.32 -2.48
C GLU A 83 -20.88 12.89 -2.84
N GLU A 84 -20.96 14.18 -3.20
CA GLU A 84 -22.21 14.81 -3.65
C GLU A 84 -22.75 14.13 -4.93
N SER A 85 -21.88 13.75 -5.87
CA SER A 85 -22.30 13.03 -7.08
C SER A 85 -22.78 11.60 -6.80
N ARG A 86 -22.15 10.90 -5.85
CA ARG A 86 -22.54 9.54 -5.43
C ARG A 86 -23.89 9.59 -4.70
N ALA A 87 -24.05 10.51 -3.76
CA ALA A 87 -25.31 10.70 -3.04
C ALA A 87 -26.47 11.02 -3.99
N ARG A 88 -26.23 11.85 -5.02
CA ARG A 88 -27.25 12.13 -6.03
C ARG A 88 -27.64 10.91 -6.85
N ARG A 89 -26.67 10.07 -7.25
CA ARG A 89 -26.95 8.83 -7.99
C ARG A 89 -27.71 7.83 -7.13
N GLU A 90 -27.30 7.65 -5.88
CA GLU A 90 -27.96 6.75 -4.93
C GLU A 90 -29.40 7.18 -4.64
N GLN A 91 -29.66 8.49 -4.50
CA GLN A 91 -31.02 9.02 -4.36
C GLN A 91 -31.88 8.73 -5.60
N GLN A 92 -31.34 8.94 -6.80
CA GLN A 92 -32.04 8.64 -8.05
C GLN A 92 -32.35 7.15 -8.18
N GLU A 93 -31.38 6.29 -7.91
CA GLU A 93 -31.56 4.83 -7.94
C GLU A 93 -32.59 4.37 -6.90
N ALA A 94 -32.56 4.93 -5.68
CA ALA A 94 -33.54 4.62 -4.64
C ALA A 94 -34.96 5.09 -5.01
N GLU A 95 -35.09 6.27 -5.63
CA GLU A 95 -36.37 6.78 -6.13
C GLU A 95 -36.91 5.93 -7.28
N GLU A 96 -36.06 5.51 -8.21
CA GLU A 96 -36.42 4.60 -9.32
C GLU A 96 -36.83 3.22 -8.80
N GLU A 97 -36.11 2.67 -7.82
CA GLU A 97 -36.44 1.39 -7.20
C GLU A 97 -37.76 1.49 -6.42
N ALA A 98 -38.00 2.60 -5.71
CA ALA A 98 -39.26 2.87 -5.02
C ALA A 98 -40.43 3.02 -6.00
N ALA A 99 -40.24 3.73 -7.11
CA ALA A 99 -41.24 3.87 -8.17
C ALA A 99 -41.55 2.54 -8.84
N ARG A 100 -40.53 1.71 -9.09
CA ARG A 100 -40.67 0.35 -9.63
C ARG A 100 -41.45 -0.56 -8.68
N ARG A 101 -41.15 -0.52 -7.37
CA ARG A 101 -41.90 -1.25 -6.35
C ARG A 101 -43.35 -0.80 -6.24
N LYS A 102 -43.60 0.52 -6.26
CA LYS A 102 -44.95 1.10 -6.26
C LYS A 102 -45.76 0.66 -7.48
N ARG A 103 -45.13 0.58 -8.66
CA ARG A 103 -45.76 0.08 -9.90
C ARG A 103 -46.10 -1.41 -9.85
N LEU A 104 -45.29 -2.21 -9.15
CA LEU A 104 -45.49 -3.65 -8.97
C LEU A 104 -46.37 -4.01 -7.75
N GLY A 105 -46.81 -3.03 -6.95
CA GLY A 105 -47.63 -3.26 -5.77
C GLY A 105 -46.88 -3.90 -4.58
N LEU A 106 -45.56 -3.83 -4.56
CA LEU A 106 -44.74 -4.35 -3.47
C LEU A 106 -44.66 -3.32 -2.32
N PRO A 107 -44.63 -3.78 -1.05
CA PRO A 107 -44.47 -2.91 0.11
C PRO A 107 -43.15 -2.11 0.03
N PRO A 108 -43.10 -0.90 0.64
CA PRO A 108 -41.93 -0.04 0.61
C PRO A 108 -40.73 -0.73 1.26
N LEU A 109 -39.55 -0.56 0.66
CA LEU A 109 -38.31 -1.06 1.25
C LEU A 109 -38.00 -0.19 2.47
N VAL A 110 -38.18 -0.75 3.66
CA VAL A 110 -37.66 -0.16 4.89
C VAL A 110 -36.14 -0.22 4.76
N LYS A 111 -35.47 0.95 4.74
CA LYS A 111 -34.02 0.98 4.91
C LYS A 111 -33.73 0.32 6.25
N ALA A 112 -33.14 -0.87 6.22
CA ALA A 112 -32.55 -1.46 7.40
C ALA A 112 -31.65 -0.40 8.04
N SER A 113 -31.74 -0.23 9.37
CA SER A 113 -30.89 0.69 10.10
C SER A 113 -29.42 0.40 9.77
N GLU A 114 -28.53 1.40 9.84
CA GLU A 114 -27.11 1.21 9.59
C GLU A 114 -26.50 0.07 10.44
N GLU A 115 -27.10 -0.23 11.59
CA GLU A 115 -26.77 -1.36 12.46
C GLU A 115 -27.10 -2.74 11.87
N ASP A 116 -28.11 -2.85 11.01
CA ASP A 116 -28.48 -4.09 10.30
C ASP A 116 -27.77 -4.22 8.94
N ALA A 117 -27.39 -3.08 8.32
CA ALA A 117 -26.71 -3.06 7.01
C ALA A 117 -25.19 -3.29 7.10
N LEU A 118 -24.58 -3.11 8.28
CA LEU A 118 -23.13 -3.22 8.47
C LEU A 118 -22.60 -4.65 8.68
N GLU A 119 -23.42 -5.66 8.94
CA GLU A 119 -22.90 -6.93 9.49
C GLU A 119 -23.44 -8.22 8.85
N LEU A 120 -23.88 -8.18 7.60
CA LEU A 120 -23.87 -9.36 6.75
C LEU A 120 -22.62 -9.30 5.89
N GLU A 121 -21.59 -10.08 6.24
CA GLU A 121 -20.54 -10.48 5.29
C GLU A 121 -21.25 -10.87 3.97
N GLU A 122 -21.04 -10.08 2.92
CA GLU A 122 -21.64 -10.31 1.61
C GLU A 122 -21.45 -11.78 1.20
N GLY A 123 -22.55 -12.54 1.21
CA GLY A 123 -22.57 -13.94 0.79
C GLY A 123 -22.64 -14.99 1.90
N ALA A 124 -22.78 -14.62 3.17
CA ALA A 124 -22.87 -15.59 4.24
C ALA A 124 -24.34 -15.85 4.63
N GLU A 125 -24.85 -17.04 4.28
CA GLU A 125 -26.24 -17.47 4.52
C GLU A 125 -26.70 -17.21 5.97
N ASP A 126 -27.86 -16.56 6.11
CA ASP A 126 -28.50 -16.32 7.40
C ASP A 126 -29.18 -17.61 7.87
N VAL A 127 -28.72 -18.15 9.00
CA VAL A 127 -29.28 -19.38 9.57
C VAL A 127 -30.40 -18.98 10.53
N PRO A 128 -31.64 -19.48 10.34
CA PRO A 128 -32.76 -19.15 11.21
C PRO A 128 -32.44 -19.38 12.69
N GLU A 129 -32.91 -18.48 13.56
CA GLU A 129 -32.55 -18.48 14.98
C GLU A 129 -32.83 -19.82 15.69
N ALA A 130 -33.92 -20.50 15.34
CA ALA A 130 -34.28 -21.79 15.91
C ALA A 130 -33.24 -22.88 15.59
N GLU A 131 -32.77 -22.94 14.34
CA GLU A 131 -31.72 -23.86 13.92
C GLU A 131 -30.38 -23.51 14.54
N LEU A 132 -30.05 -22.21 14.58
CA LEU A 132 -28.79 -21.72 15.13
C LEU A 132 -28.63 -22.12 16.60
N ARG A 133 -29.71 -22.00 17.39
CA ARG A 133 -29.75 -22.45 18.79
C ARG A 133 -29.59 -23.97 18.90
N GLY A 134 -30.21 -24.74 18.02
CA GLY A 134 -30.06 -26.20 17.96
C GLY A 134 -28.61 -26.59 17.68
N LYS A 135 -28.05 -26.08 16.59
CA LYS A 135 -26.67 -26.30 16.15
C LYS A 135 -25.64 -25.92 17.23
N LEU A 136 -25.89 -24.84 17.99
CA LEU A 136 -25.02 -24.46 19.13
C LEU A 136 -25.11 -25.44 20.30
N ARG A 137 -26.30 -25.98 20.62
CA ARG A 137 -26.44 -27.03 21.64
C ARG A 137 -25.75 -28.32 21.24
N ASP A 138 -25.85 -28.70 19.98
CA ASP A 138 -25.21 -29.90 19.43
C ASP A 138 -23.68 -29.81 19.53
N LEU A 139 -23.13 -28.61 19.39
CA LEU A 139 -21.70 -28.30 19.63
C LEU A 139 -21.33 -28.20 21.12
N GLY A 140 -22.27 -28.38 22.05
CA GLY A 140 -22.05 -28.22 23.49
C GLY A 140 -21.84 -26.77 23.94
N ALA A 141 -22.13 -25.79 23.09
CA ALA A 141 -22.00 -24.37 23.39
C ALA A 141 -23.33 -23.78 23.92
N PRO A 142 -23.29 -22.70 24.74
CA PRO A 142 -24.51 -22.02 25.17
C PRO A 142 -25.35 -21.56 23.98
N ALA A 143 -26.65 -21.90 23.99
CA ALA A 143 -27.57 -21.54 22.90
C ALA A 143 -27.80 -20.01 22.79
N VAL A 144 -27.76 -19.31 23.93
CA VAL A 144 -27.94 -17.85 24.02
C VAL A 144 -26.98 -17.32 25.10
N LEU A 145 -26.30 -16.20 24.82
CA LEU A 145 -25.58 -15.43 25.83
C LEU A 145 -26.32 -14.13 26.16
N PHE A 146 -26.16 -13.64 27.39
CA PHE A 146 -26.80 -12.40 27.82
C PHE A 146 -26.29 -11.21 26.99
N GLY A 147 -27.22 -10.39 26.49
CA GLY A 147 -26.90 -9.24 25.64
C GLY A 147 -26.49 -9.58 24.19
N GLU A 148 -26.58 -10.85 23.78
CA GLU A 148 -26.19 -11.27 22.43
C GLU A 148 -27.38 -11.27 21.44
N GLY A 149 -27.30 -10.41 20.43
CA GLY A 149 -28.22 -10.40 19.28
C GLY A 149 -28.00 -11.56 18.29
N HIS A 150 -28.87 -11.66 17.27
CA HIS A 150 -28.83 -12.74 16.27
C HIS A 150 -27.50 -12.79 15.49
N GLY A 151 -27.01 -11.65 14.99
CA GLY A 151 -25.74 -11.57 14.25
C GLY A 151 -24.53 -12.00 15.08
N ALA A 152 -24.46 -11.58 16.34
CA ALA A 152 -23.38 -11.99 17.26
C ALA A 152 -23.39 -13.51 17.54
N ARG A 153 -24.58 -14.09 17.67
CA ARG A 153 -24.77 -15.54 17.81
C ARG A 153 -24.35 -16.30 16.56
N LEU A 154 -24.68 -15.77 15.38
CA LEU A 154 -24.29 -16.35 14.09
C LEU A 154 -22.76 -16.32 13.93
N ARG A 155 -22.11 -15.22 14.32
CA ARG A 155 -20.63 -15.12 14.39
C ARG A 155 -20.03 -16.15 15.34
N ARG A 156 -20.60 -16.35 16.54
CA ARG A 156 -20.13 -17.39 17.47
C ARG A 156 -20.24 -18.77 16.83
N TYR A 157 -21.40 -19.09 16.25
CA TYR A 157 -21.60 -20.38 15.61
C TYR A 157 -20.59 -20.61 14.49
N ARG A 158 -20.41 -19.64 13.59
CA ARG A 158 -19.39 -19.70 12.52
C ARG A 158 -17.99 -19.88 13.09
N ARG A 159 -17.60 -19.15 14.13
CA ARG A 159 -16.28 -19.31 14.77
C ARG A 159 -16.07 -20.72 15.33
N LEU A 160 -17.12 -21.36 15.84
CA LEU A 160 -17.04 -22.71 16.38
C LEU A 160 -17.02 -23.79 15.29
N THR A 161 -17.69 -23.55 14.16
CA THR A 161 -17.76 -24.51 13.04
C THR A 161 -16.64 -24.33 12.02
N THR A 162 -16.01 -23.16 11.96
CA THR A 162 -14.92 -22.89 11.02
C THR A 162 -13.70 -23.72 11.42
N VAL A 163 -13.46 -24.80 10.69
CA VAL A 163 -12.26 -25.62 10.86
C VAL A 163 -11.08 -24.88 10.27
N VAL A 164 -10.16 -24.45 11.13
CA VAL A 164 -8.88 -23.89 10.69
C VAL A 164 -7.89 -25.04 10.52
N THR A 165 -7.31 -25.14 9.34
CA THR A 165 -6.35 -26.19 9.02
C THR A 165 -5.07 -26.05 9.86
N LYS A 166 -4.52 -27.19 10.27
CA LYS A 166 -3.27 -27.26 11.04
C LYS A 166 -2.07 -27.23 10.08
N GLY A 167 -1.74 -26.05 9.59
CA GLY A 167 -0.61 -25.81 8.68
C GLY A 167 0.28 -24.64 9.11
N PRO A 168 1.42 -24.41 8.43
CA PRO A 168 2.29 -23.26 8.68
C PRO A 168 1.55 -21.92 8.58
N VAL A 169 0.58 -21.82 7.66
CA VAL A 169 -0.35 -20.70 7.59
C VAL A 169 -1.74 -21.23 7.92
N PRO A 170 -2.38 -20.78 9.01
CA PRO A 170 -3.73 -21.21 9.34
C PRO A 170 -4.71 -20.69 8.28
N THR A 171 -5.53 -21.59 7.73
CA THR A 171 -6.57 -21.21 6.77
C THR A 171 -7.88 -21.96 6.98
N THR A 172 -9.00 -21.34 6.63
CA THR A 172 -10.35 -21.92 6.63
C THR A 172 -10.66 -22.69 5.35
N LEU A 173 -9.81 -22.59 4.33
CA LEU A 173 -9.97 -23.31 3.07
C LEU A 173 -9.72 -24.81 3.26
N GLU A 174 -10.58 -25.62 2.67
CA GLU A 174 -10.37 -27.06 2.57
C GLU A 174 -9.21 -27.36 1.63
N LEU A 175 -8.09 -27.82 2.19
CA LEU A 175 -6.93 -28.23 1.42
C LEU A 175 -7.24 -29.47 0.56
N VAL A 176 -6.52 -29.57 -0.55
CA VAL A 176 -6.69 -30.53 -1.62
C VAL A 176 -5.49 -31.49 -1.64
N GLU A 177 -5.70 -32.73 -2.08
CA GLU A 177 -4.62 -33.73 -2.19
C GLU A 177 -3.60 -33.37 -3.28
N GLU A 178 -2.38 -33.92 -3.18
CA GLU A 178 -1.26 -33.61 -4.07
C GLU A 178 -1.56 -33.82 -5.57
N LYS A 179 -2.38 -34.82 -5.90
CA LYS A 179 -2.78 -35.11 -7.30
C LYS A 179 -3.59 -33.98 -7.91
N ASP A 180 -4.41 -33.33 -7.09
CA ASP A 180 -5.37 -32.31 -7.47
C ASP A 180 -4.84 -30.89 -7.23
N MET A 181 -3.63 -30.75 -6.67
CA MET A 181 -2.95 -29.47 -6.46
C MET A 181 -2.42 -28.82 -7.76
N LYS A 182 -2.44 -29.56 -8.88
CA LYS A 182 -1.94 -29.06 -10.17
C LYS A 182 -2.86 -27.97 -10.70
N VAL A 183 -2.32 -26.77 -10.85
CA VAL A 183 -3.05 -25.64 -11.44
C VAL A 183 -2.88 -25.67 -12.95
N GLN A 184 -3.95 -25.35 -13.68
CA GLN A 184 -3.96 -25.32 -15.13
C GLN A 184 -4.38 -23.96 -15.64
N GLY A 185 -3.44 -23.22 -16.26
CA GLY A 185 -3.74 -22.04 -17.07
C GLY A 185 -4.40 -20.87 -16.32
N GLY A 186 -4.82 -19.85 -17.08
CA GLY A 186 -5.18 -18.51 -16.58
C GLY A 186 -6.35 -18.45 -15.58
N ALA A 187 -6.56 -17.26 -15.01
CA ALA A 187 -7.57 -17.01 -13.99
C ALA A 187 -8.99 -17.43 -14.44
N PRO A 188 -9.65 -18.36 -13.73
CA PRO A 188 -11.03 -18.73 -14.03
C PRO A 188 -11.98 -17.56 -13.78
N LYS A 189 -12.91 -17.35 -14.72
CA LYS A 189 -13.99 -16.34 -14.58
C LYS A 189 -15.16 -16.84 -13.74
N ASP A 190 -15.35 -18.15 -13.68
CA ASP A 190 -16.42 -18.75 -12.91
C ASP A 190 -16.09 -18.76 -11.40
N LYS A 191 -17.11 -18.51 -10.57
CA LYS A 191 -16.94 -18.38 -9.12
C LYS A 191 -16.53 -19.69 -8.46
N GLU A 192 -17.09 -20.83 -8.91
CA GLU A 192 -16.75 -22.14 -8.35
C GLU A 192 -15.35 -22.57 -8.78
N ALA A 193 -15.01 -22.37 -10.06
CA ALA A 193 -13.67 -22.61 -10.57
C ALA A 193 -12.60 -21.74 -9.87
N ARG A 194 -12.91 -20.46 -9.58
CA ARG A 194 -12.01 -19.56 -8.84
C ARG A 194 -11.79 -20.05 -7.41
N LYS A 195 -12.86 -20.45 -6.70
CA LYS A 195 -12.77 -21.06 -5.36
C LYS A 195 -11.93 -22.33 -5.38
N TRP A 196 -12.10 -23.17 -6.41
CA TRP A 196 -11.29 -24.38 -6.59
C TRP A 196 -9.81 -24.04 -6.73
N VAL A 197 -9.45 -23.10 -7.61
CA VAL A 197 -8.07 -22.65 -7.78
C VAL A 197 -7.49 -22.10 -6.49
N PHE A 198 -8.25 -21.34 -5.70
CA PHE A 198 -7.79 -20.87 -4.38
C PHE A 198 -7.46 -22.02 -3.42
N ARG A 199 -8.25 -23.09 -3.42
CA ARG A 199 -7.93 -24.30 -2.65
C ARG A 199 -6.66 -24.98 -3.16
N GLN A 200 -6.47 -25.08 -4.48
CA GLN A 200 -5.25 -25.64 -5.07
C GLN A 200 -4.01 -24.82 -4.69
N LEU A 201 -4.07 -23.49 -4.83
CA LEU A 201 -2.99 -22.57 -4.48
C LEU A 201 -2.66 -22.60 -2.98
N ALA A 202 -3.69 -22.55 -2.12
CA ALA A 202 -3.52 -22.64 -0.68
C ALA A 202 -2.83 -23.96 -0.28
N SER A 203 -3.22 -25.07 -0.91
CA SER A 203 -2.61 -26.39 -0.69
C SER A 203 -1.16 -26.44 -1.15
N TYR A 204 -0.85 -25.89 -2.33
CA TYR A 204 0.50 -25.79 -2.86
C TYR A 204 1.43 -24.96 -1.97
N PHE A 205 1.02 -23.75 -1.58
CA PHE A 205 1.83 -22.93 -0.70
C PHE A 205 1.99 -23.56 0.68
N THR A 206 0.96 -24.21 1.21
CA THR A 206 1.04 -24.94 2.48
C THR A 206 2.07 -26.07 2.41
N MET A 207 2.07 -26.85 1.33
CA MET A 207 3.06 -27.90 1.09
C MET A 207 4.48 -27.32 1.00
N VAL A 208 4.70 -26.30 0.17
CA VAL A 208 6.02 -25.67 -0.01
C VAL A 208 6.55 -25.08 1.29
N LEU A 209 5.72 -24.38 2.08
CA LEU A 209 6.13 -23.82 3.36
C LEU A 209 6.44 -24.90 4.40
N THR A 210 5.72 -26.02 4.36
CA THR A 210 5.99 -27.17 5.25
C THR A 210 7.32 -27.81 4.91
N GLU A 211 7.60 -28.02 3.62
CA GLU A 211 8.89 -28.54 3.16
C GLU A 211 10.04 -27.56 3.45
N TYR A 212 9.82 -26.25 3.27
CA TYR A 212 10.82 -25.25 3.62
C TYR A 212 11.15 -25.27 5.12
N GLN A 213 10.12 -25.38 5.97
CA GLN A 213 10.34 -25.51 7.42
C GLN A 213 11.10 -26.79 7.77
N ARG A 214 10.73 -27.95 7.18
CA ARG A 214 11.44 -29.22 7.38
C ARG A 214 12.91 -29.13 6.97
N ALA A 215 13.20 -28.53 5.82
CA ALA A 215 14.57 -28.34 5.34
C ALA A 215 15.38 -27.43 6.28
N MET A 216 14.79 -26.32 6.74
CA MET A 216 15.44 -25.41 7.71
C MET A 216 15.67 -26.07 9.08
N GLU A 217 14.78 -26.97 9.52
CA GLU A 217 14.95 -27.74 10.75
C GLU A 217 16.07 -28.78 10.61
N ALA A 218 16.18 -29.44 9.46
CA ALA A 218 17.23 -30.42 9.18
C ALA A 218 18.64 -29.79 9.08
N GLU A 219 18.74 -28.59 8.52
CA GLU A 219 20.01 -27.85 8.35
C GLU A 219 20.32 -26.92 9.53
N ARG A 220 19.55 -27.00 10.63
CA ARG A 220 19.69 -26.09 11.76
C ARG A 220 21.05 -26.25 12.44
N SER A 221 21.76 -25.13 12.58
CA SER A 221 23.03 -25.05 13.31
C SER A 221 23.07 -23.81 14.20
N ASP A 222 23.98 -23.76 15.16
CA ASP A 222 24.10 -22.62 16.08
C ASP A 222 24.82 -21.39 15.50
N THR A 223 25.03 -21.38 14.19
CA THR A 223 25.66 -20.27 13.47
C THR A 223 24.73 -19.05 13.35
N THR A 224 25.32 -17.86 13.23
CA THR A 224 24.56 -16.63 12.97
C THR A 224 23.82 -16.69 11.64
N ALA A 225 24.42 -17.30 10.62
CA ALA A 225 23.80 -17.52 9.32
C ALA A 225 22.55 -18.41 9.39
N SER A 226 22.61 -19.54 10.10
CA SER A 226 21.45 -20.43 10.27
C SER A 226 20.31 -19.75 11.05
N LYS A 227 20.63 -18.97 12.09
CA LYS A 227 19.65 -18.17 12.83
C LYS A 227 18.98 -17.11 11.95
N ALA A 228 19.74 -16.42 11.10
CA ALA A 228 19.22 -15.43 10.16
C ALA A 228 18.33 -16.06 9.06
N ALA A 229 18.74 -17.21 8.53
CA ALA A 229 17.94 -17.97 7.55
C ALA A 229 16.59 -18.41 8.15
N TYR A 230 16.61 -18.95 9.37
CA TYR A 230 15.38 -19.33 10.09
C TYR A 230 14.47 -18.13 10.35
N ALA A 231 15.01 -16.99 10.77
CA ALA A 231 14.24 -15.76 10.94
C ALA A 231 13.57 -15.30 9.63
N THR A 232 14.29 -15.40 8.50
CA THR A 232 13.76 -15.10 7.17
C THR A 232 12.62 -16.05 6.77
N MET A 233 12.74 -17.34 7.11
CA MET A 233 11.70 -18.34 6.89
C MET A 233 10.42 -18.00 7.68
N VAL A 234 10.56 -17.64 8.97
CA VAL A 234 9.42 -17.24 9.80
C VAL A 234 8.74 -16.00 9.20
N GLN A 235 9.52 -15.00 8.81
CA GLN A 235 8.99 -13.78 8.21
C GLN A 235 8.25 -14.07 6.89
N SER A 236 8.80 -14.93 6.04
CA SER A 236 8.14 -15.35 4.79
C SER A 236 6.78 -15.98 5.04
N ARG A 237 6.67 -16.84 6.06
CA ARG A 237 5.39 -17.45 6.48
C ARG A 237 4.39 -16.41 6.96
N GLU A 238 4.83 -15.44 7.76
CA GLU A 238 3.97 -14.34 8.25
C GLU A 238 3.47 -13.46 7.09
N ASN A 239 4.34 -13.17 6.12
CA ASN A 239 4.00 -12.38 4.93
C ASN A 239 3.01 -13.08 3.99
N MET A 240 2.83 -14.40 4.10
CA MET A 240 1.84 -15.16 3.32
C MET A 240 0.42 -15.07 3.91
N LYS A 241 0.25 -14.76 5.20
CA LYS A 241 -1.07 -14.70 5.85
C LYS A 241 -2.07 -13.78 5.14
N PRO A 242 -1.71 -12.56 4.68
CA PRO A 242 -2.63 -11.70 3.95
C PRO A 242 -3.13 -12.32 2.64
N LEU A 243 -2.28 -13.06 1.92
CA LEU A 243 -2.69 -13.72 0.68
C LEU A 243 -3.69 -14.84 0.94
N PHE A 244 -3.48 -15.66 1.97
CA PHE A 244 -4.43 -16.70 2.37
C PHE A 244 -5.80 -16.11 2.77
N ARG A 245 -5.81 -15.00 3.51
CA ARG A 245 -7.07 -14.28 3.81
C ARG A 245 -7.80 -13.82 2.55
N ARG A 246 -7.06 -13.43 1.51
CA ARG A 246 -7.67 -13.05 0.23
C ARG A 246 -8.24 -14.26 -0.53
N PHE A 247 -7.57 -15.41 -0.46
CA PHE A 247 -8.09 -16.66 -0.98
C PHE A 247 -9.39 -17.10 -0.27
N GLU A 248 -9.46 -16.93 1.05
CA GLU A 248 -10.66 -17.22 1.85
C GLU A 248 -11.86 -16.35 1.48
N LYS A 249 -11.62 -15.05 1.26
CA LYS A 249 -12.65 -14.10 0.82
C LYS A 249 -12.99 -14.21 -0.66
N GLY A 250 -12.08 -14.77 -1.45
CA GLY A 250 -12.16 -14.80 -2.90
C GLY A 250 -11.95 -13.44 -3.58
N ASP A 251 -11.27 -12.49 -2.92
CA ASP A 251 -11.11 -11.08 -3.32
C ASP A 251 -9.75 -10.78 -4.00
N VAL A 252 -9.12 -11.78 -4.63
CA VAL A 252 -7.88 -11.61 -5.39
C VAL A 252 -8.19 -11.15 -6.80
N ASP A 253 -7.77 -9.97 -7.23
CA ASP A 253 -7.96 -9.46 -8.59
C ASP A 253 -7.43 -10.41 -9.69
N ASP A 254 -8.07 -10.46 -10.85
CA ASP A 254 -7.69 -11.30 -11.99
C ASP A 254 -6.28 -10.94 -12.50
N ASP A 255 -5.93 -9.66 -12.46
CA ASP A 255 -4.60 -9.14 -12.84
C ASP A 255 -3.48 -9.64 -11.91
N LEU A 256 -3.83 -10.04 -10.69
CA LEU A 256 -2.90 -10.66 -9.72
C LEU A 256 -2.98 -12.19 -9.76
N LEU A 257 -4.19 -12.73 -9.91
CA LEU A 257 -4.46 -14.16 -9.88
C LEU A 257 -3.81 -14.88 -11.08
N ALA A 258 -3.94 -14.33 -12.29
CA ALA A 258 -3.39 -14.97 -13.49
C ALA A 258 -1.85 -15.13 -13.42
N PRO A 259 -1.06 -14.08 -13.07
CA PRO A 259 0.38 -14.25 -12.87
C PRO A 259 0.74 -15.21 -11.74
N ILE A 260 0.00 -15.21 -10.62
CA ILE A 260 0.25 -16.17 -9.52
C ILE A 260 0.09 -17.61 -10.02
N ILE A 261 -0.97 -17.89 -10.79
CA ILE A 261 -1.18 -19.22 -11.36
C ILE A 261 -0.07 -19.59 -12.35
N GLU A 262 0.35 -18.66 -13.22
CA GLU A 262 1.47 -18.87 -14.17
C GLU A 262 2.77 -19.24 -13.44
N ILE A 263 3.13 -18.50 -12.38
CA ILE A 263 4.32 -18.77 -11.56
C ILE A 263 4.24 -20.15 -10.90
N VAL A 264 3.10 -20.48 -10.28
CA VAL A 264 2.91 -21.76 -9.61
C VAL A 264 2.93 -22.91 -10.60
N GLN A 265 2.28 -22.77 -11.76
CA GLN A 265 2.29 -23.77 -12.82
C GLN A 265 3.72 -24.04 -13.30
N ALA A 266 4.47 -22.99 -13.63
CA ALA A 266 5.86 -23.12 -14.07
C ALA A 266 6.74 -23.77 -12.98
N ALA A 267 6.52 -23.43 -11.71
CA ALA A 267 7.23 -24.06 -10.59
C ALA A 267 6.87 -25.55 -10.43
N GLN A 268 5.59 -25.92 -10.59
CA GLN A 268 5.13 -27.32 -10.56
C GLN A 268 5.72 -28.15 -11.72
N GLU A 269 5.92 -27.52 -12.88
CA GLU A 269 6.56 -28.13 -14.07
C GLU A 269 8.10 -28.10 -14.04
N ARG A 270 8.70 -27.61 -12.95
CA ARG A 270 10.16 -27.42 -12.78
C ARG A 270 10.79 -26.45 -13.78
N ARG A 271 9.99 -25.56 -14.38
CA ARG A 271 10.44 -24.46 -15.24
C ARG A 271 10.72 -23.20 -14.42
N TYR A 272 11.78 -23.23 -13.62
CA TYR A 272 12.07 -22.15 -12.66
C TYR A 272 12.45 -20.82 -13.33
N VAL A 273 13.02 -20.85 -14.53
CA VAL A 273 13.32 -19.63 -15.30
C VAL A 273 12.02 -18.91 -15.68
N ASP A 274 11.03 -19.65 -16.16
CA ASP A 274 9.73 -19.10 -16.54
C ASP A 274 8.94 -18.62 -15.30
N ALA A 275 9.02 -19.38 -14.19
CA ALA A 275 8.45 -18.95 -12.92
C ALA A 275 9.06 -17.63 -12.42
N ASN A 276 10.38 -17.47 -12.58
CA ASN A 276 11.07 -16.24 -12.23
C ASN A 276 10.70 -15.08 -13.17
N ASP A 277 10.57 -15.31 -14.48
CA ASP A 277 10.11 -14.28 -15.42
C ASP A 277 8.69 -13.80 -15.08
N GLY A 278 7.79 -14.73 -14.75
CA GLY A 278 6.45 -14.40 -14.26
C GLY A 278 6.48 -13.56 -12.98
N TYR A 279 7.36 -13.90 -12.03
CA TYR A 279 7.56 -13.11 -10.80
C TYR A 279 8.09 -11.70 -11.07
N LEU A 280 9.06 -11.55 -11.98
CA LEU A 280 9.60 -10.23 -12.35
C LEU A 280 8.53 -9.37 -13.02
N ARG A 281 7.76 -9.95 -13.94
CA ARG A 281 6.64 -9.27 -14.59
C ARG A 281 5.60 -8.77 -13.59
N LEU A 282 5.30 -9.58 -12.57
CA LEU A 282 4.35 -9.23 -11.52
C LEU A 282 4.88 -8.13 -10.58
N SER A 283 6.14 -8.24 -10.14
CA SER A 283 6.75 -7.34 -9.16
C SER A 283 7.14 -5.97 -9.72
N ILE A 284 7.52 -5.90 -11.01
CA ILE A 284 7.74 -4.64 -11.71
C ILE A 284 6.39 -3.99 -12.09
N GLY A 285 5.39 -4.82 -12.37
CA GLY A 285 4.08 -4.40 -12.87
C GLY A 285 4.12 -4.01 -14.35
N LYS A 286 2.95 -3.78 -14.94
CA LYS A 286 2.78 -3.34 -16.35
C LYS A 286 3.13 -1.87 -16.56
N ALA A 287 4.05 -1.33 -15.77
CA ALA A 287 4.50 0.04 -15.84
C ALA A 287 5.56 0.15 -16.93
N ALA A 288 5.11 0.18 -18.18
CA ALA A 288 5.90 0.70 -19.28
C ALA A 288 6.07 2.21 -19.06
N TRP A 289 7.01 2.59 -18.20
CA TRP A 289 7.67 3.87 -18.39
C TRP A 289 8.55 3.64 -19.62
N PRO A 290 8.27 4.25 -20.79
CA PRO A 290 9.30 4.30 -21.79
C PRO A 290 10.45 5.00 -21.10
N ILE A 291 11.57 4.31 -20.91
CA ILE A 291 12.83 5.00 -20.75
C ILE A 291 12.94 5.79 -22.04
N GLY A 292 12.52 7.05 -21.97
CA GLY A 292 12.90 8.04 -22.94
C GLY A 292 14.41 8.02 -22.89
N VAL A 293 15.00 7.30 -23.84
CA VAL A 293 16.36 7.55 -24.30
C VAL A 293 16.29 8.99 -24.79
N THR A 294 16.47 9.92 -23.85
CA THR A 294 16.64 11.32 -24.15
C THR A 294 17.91 11.37 -24.95
N MET A 295 17.73 11.71 -26.21
CA MET A 295 18.75 12.16 -27.13
C MET A 295 19.72 13.07 -26.38
N GLY A 296 20.86 12.52 -25.99
CA GLY A 296 21.78 13.13 -25.05
C GLY A 296 23.22 12.81 -25.40
N MET A 297 23.57 12.91 -26.69
CA MET A 297 24.91 13.33 -27.13
C MET A 297 24.94 13.50 -28.65
N SER A 298 24.50 14.68 -29.10
CA SER A 298 25.08 15.28 -30.30
C SER A 298 26.51 15.71 -29.92
N TRP A 299 27.49 14.84 -30.17
CA TRP A 299 28.86 15.30 -30.35
C TRP A 299 28.95 15.88 -31.75
N VAL A 300 28.69 17.18 -31.84
CA VAL A 300 29.38 18.03 -32.80
C VAL A 300 30.82 18.08 -32.32
N MET A 301 31.72 17.44 -33.06
CA MET A 301 33.13 17.81 -33.04
C MET A 301 33.58 17.94 -34.49
N ARG A 302 34.12 19.14 -34.74
CA ARG A 302 34.74 19.69 -35.96
C ARG A 302 35.22 18.71 -37.01
#